data_AF-A0A646HNP8-F1
#
_entry.id   AF-A0A646HNP8-F1
#
_cell.length_a   1.000
_cell.length_b   1.000
_cell.length_c   1.000
_cell.angle_alpha   90.00
_cell.angle_beta   90.00
_cell.angle_gamma   90.00
#
_symmetry.space_group_name_H-M   'P 1'
#
loop_
_entity.id
_entity.type
_entity.pdbx_description
1 polymer ?
#
loop_
_entity_poly.entity_id
_entity_poly.type
_entity_poly.pdbx_seq_one_letter_code
_entity_poly.pdbx_strand_id
1 'polypeptide(L)' 'MEEALPARTYLFPHDIIIPFQRIADRLEISKHTVDRHRQNIIAKLRVNNTTEACHKAKRLGLID' A
#
# COMPACT_ATOMS: atom_id res chain seq x y z
N MET A 1 -21.72 -8.42 32.96
CA MET A 1 -22.00 -9.11 31.69
C MET A 1 -20.75 -8.95 30.86
N GLU A 2 -19.89 -9.95 31.01
CA GLU A 2 -18.58 -10.09 30.39
C GLU A 2 -18.81 -10.46 28.92
N GLU A 3 -18.68 -9.51 27.99
CA GLU A 3 -18.62 -9.86 26.57
C GLU A 3 -17.16 -9.84 26.15
N ALA A 4 -16.53 -11.00 26.33
CA ALA A 4 -15.17 -11.29 25.89
C ALA A 4 -15.10 -11.16 24.36
N LEU A 5 -14.57 -10.03 23.88
CA LEU A 5 -14.18 -9.87 22.48
C LEU A 5 -13.15 -10.95 22.12
N PRO A 6 -13.35 -11.70 21.02
CA PRO A 6 -12.52 -12.87 20.73
C PRO A 6 -11.10 -12.44 20.41
N ALA A 7 -10.15 -12.92 21.20
CA ALA A 7 -8.71 -12.84 21.00
C ALA A 7 -8.24 -13.68 19.79
N ARG A 8 -8.86 -13.46 18.62
CA ARG A 8 -8.55 -14.17 17.37
C ARG A 8 -8.64 -13.28 16.12
N THR A 9 -8.18 -12.04 16.25
CA THR A 9 -7.70 -11.27 15.08
C THR A 9 -6.21 -11.00 15.22
N TYR A 10 -5.44 -12.05 15.47
CA TYR A 10 -4.16 -12.24 14.81
C TYR A 10 -4.47 -12.38 13.31
N LEU A 11 -3.78 -11.81 12.33
CA LEU A 11 -2.34 -11.85 12.09
C LEU A 11 -2.09 -10.99 10.82
N PHE A 12 -0.94 -10.32 10.74
CA PHE A 12 -0.38 -9.55 9.61
C PHE A 12 -0.81 -8.08 9.43
N PRO A 13 -0.04 -7.12 9.98
CA PRO A 13 -0.02 -5.76 9.45
C PRO A 13 1.31 -5.37 8.79
N HIS A 14 2.20 -6.32 8.46
CA HIS A 14 3.56 -5.96 8.00
C HIS A 14 3.75 -5.92 6.47
N ASP A 15 2.81 -6.43 5.67
CA ASP A 15 2.86 -6.29 4.21
C ASP A 15 1.45 -6.13 3.63
N ILE A 16 0.72 -5.11 4.08
CA ILE A 16 -0.62 -4.86 3.56
C ILE A 16 -0.50 -4.25 2.16
N ILE A 17 -0.66 -5.09 1.14
CA ILE A 17 -1.12 -4.66 -0.18
C ILE A 17 -2.55 -4.14 0.02
N ILE A 18 -2.66 -2.85 0.37
CA ILE A 18 -3.95 -2.18 0.50
C ILE A 18 -4.58 -2.04 -0.89
N PRO A 19 -5.88 -2.38 -1.07
CA PRO A 19 -6.58 -2.13 -2.32
C PRO A 19 -6.54 -0.64 -2.71
N PHE A 20 -6.44 -0.33 -4.00
CA PHE A 20 -6.42 1.08 -4.46
C PHE A 20 -7.64 1.88 -4.00
N GLN A 21 -8.79 1.24 -3.82
CA GLN A 21 -9.97 1.89 -3.26
C GLN A 21 -9.74 2.36 -1.82
N ARG A 22 -9.06 1.56 -0.98
CA ARG A 22 -8.74 1.95 0.40
C ARG A 22 -7.71 3.08 0.45
N ILE A 23 -6.76 3.10 -0.50
CA ILE A 23 -5.81 4.21 -0.66
C ILE A 23 -6.57 5.49 -1.05
N ALA A 24 -7.46 5.38 -2.03
CA ALA A 24 -8.30 6.48 -2.50
C ALA A 24 -9.14 7.07 -1.37
N ASP A 25 -9.82 6.22 -0.61
CA ASP A 25 -10.64 6.63 0.54
C ASP A 25 -9.81 7.32 1.62
N ARG A 26 -8.60 6.83 1.92
CA ARG A 26 -7.70 7.40 2.94
C ARG A 26 -7.07 8.73 2.53
N LEU A 27 -6.85 8.92 1.24
CA LEU A 27 -6.21 10.12 0.68
C LEU A 27 -7.23 11.13 0.10
N GLU A 28 -8.54 10.84 0.21
CA GLU A 28 -9.63 11.65 -0.35
C GLU A 28 -9.47 11.96 -1.85
N ILE A 29 -8.96 11.00 -2.62
CA ILE A 29 -8.75 11.11 -4.08
C ILE A 29 -9.48 9.99 -4.83
N SER A 30 -9.66 10.16 -6.14
CA SER A 30 -10.27 9.11 -6.96
C SER A 30 -9.35 7.88 -7.12
N LYS A 31 -9.93 6.69 -7.26
CA LYS A 31 -9.20 5.46 -7.61
C LYS A 31 -8.37 5.61 -8.90
N HIS A 32 -8.88 6.36 -9.89
CA HIS A 32 -8.15 6.64 -11.13
C HIS A 32 -6.88 7.46 -10.88
N THR A 33 -6.94 8.38 -9.93
CA THR A 33 -5.79 9.18 -9.50
C THR A 33 -4.73 8.28 -8.84
N VAL A 34 -5.13 7.35 -7.98
CA VAL A 34 -4.23 6.36 -7.36
C VAL A 34 -3.55 5.49 -8.42
N ASP A 35 -4.28 4.98 -9.41
CA ASP A 35 -3.67 4.16 -10.47
C ASP A 35 -2.69 4.98 -11.33
N ARG A 36 -3.04 6.24 -11.66
CA ARG A 36 -2.11 7.14 -12.34
C ARG A 36 -0.84 7.40 -11.51
N HIS A 37 -0.96 7.58 -10.19
CA HIS A 37 0.20 7.71 -9.32
C HIS A 37 1.07 6.45 -9.32
N ARG A 38 0.46 5.26 -9.25
CA ARG A 38 1.17 3.97 -9.36
C ARG A 38 1.95 3.86 -10.67
N GLN A 39 1.31 4.16 -11.80
CA GLN A 39 1.96 4.15 -13.12
C GLN A 39 3.14 5.13 -13.18
N ASN A 40 2.95 6.34 -12.66
CA ASN A 40 4.01 7.35 -12.61
C ASN A 40 5.20 6.92 -11.74
N ILE A 41 4.95 6.27 -10.60
CA ILE A 41 6.00 5.73 -9.73
C ILE A 41 6.80 4.65 -10.47
N ILE A 42 6.11 3.72 -11.13
CA ILE A 42 6.73 2.65 -11.92
C ILE A 42 7.60 3.23 -13.04
N ALA A 43 7.07 4.23 -13.77
CA ALA A 43 7.78 4.91 -14.85
C ALA A 43 9.01 5.68 -14.35
N LYS A 44 8.87 6.45 -13.27
CA LYS A 44 9.97 7.24 -12.68
C LYS A 44 11.07 6.35 -12.10
N LEU A 45 10.70 5.25 -11.44
CA LEU A 45 11.64 4.28 -10.90
C LEU A 45 12.19 3.32 -11.96
N ARG A 46 11.64 3.32 -13.19
CA ARG A 46 12.04 2.41 -14.29
C ARG A 46 12.03 0.94 -13.85
N VAL A 47 10.90 0.51 -13.28
CA VAL A 47 10.65 -0.89 -12.85
C VAL A 47 9.43 -1.45 -13.56
N ASN A 48 9.15 -2.75 -13.44
CA ASN A 48 8.02 -3.38 -14.15
C ASN A 48 6.81 -3.69 -13.26
N ASN A 49 7.00 -3.70 -11.94
CA ASN A 49 5.94 -4.04 -10.98
C ASN A 49 6.07 -3.22 -9.69
N THR A 50 5.01 -3.22 -8.89
CA THR A 50 4.95 -2.47 -7.62
C THR A 50 5.90 -3.03 -6.56
N THR A 51 6.20 -4.34 -6.59
CA THR A 51 7.13 -4.97 -5.65
C THR A 51 8.56 -4.47 -5.85
N GLU A 52 9.02 -4.43 -7.10
CA GLU A 52 10.29 -3.84 -7.50
C GLU A 52 10.34 -2.35 -7.18
N ALA A 53 9.24 -1.62 -7.40
CA ALA A 53 9.14 -0.22 -7.01
C ALA A 53 9.39 -0.05 -5.51
N CYS A 54 8.76 -0.86 -4.65
CA CYS A 54 8.98 -0.84 -3.21
C CYS A 54 10.43 -1.18 -2.84
N HIS A 55 11.00 -2.26 -3.37
CA HIS A 55 12.39 -2.64 -3.10
C HIS A 55 13.39 -1.58 -3.56
N LYS A 56 13.16 -0.96 -4.73
CA LYS A 56 14.01 0.10 -5.25
C LYS A 56 13.87 1.37 -4.43
N ALA A 57 12.66 1.74 -4.03
CA ALA A 57 12.41 2.88 -3.15
C ALA A 57 13.10 2.71 -1.77
N LYS A 58 13.07 1.51 -1.18
CA LYS A 58 13.83 1.18 0.05
C LYS A 58 15.34 1.30 -0.16
N ARG A 59 15.88 0.74 -1.24
CA ARG A 59 17.32 0.84 -1.58
C ARG A 59 17.78 2.29 -1.81
N LEU A 60 16.89 3.15 -2.30
CA LEU A 60 17.13 4.58 -2.49
C LEU A 60 16.90 5.41 -1.20
N GLY A 61 16.43 4.79 -0.12
CA GLY A 61 16.10 5.49 1.14
C GLY A 61 14.88 6.42 1.05
N LEU A 62 13.95 6.16 0.12
CA LEU A 62 12.74 6.97 -0.07
C LEU A 62 11.59 6.56 0.86
N ILE A 63 11.58 5.30 1.28
CA ILE A 63 10.59 4.68 2.18
C ILE A 63 11.30 3.65 3.05
N ASP A 64 10.75 3.38 4.24
CA ASP A 64 11.28 2.42 5.23
C ASP A 64 10.53 1.06 5.18
#